data_AF-A0A6V7M613-F1
#
_entry.id   AF-A0A6V7M613-F1
#
_cell.length_a   1.000
_cell.length_b   1.000
_cell.length_c   1.000
_cell.angle_alpha   90.00
_cell.angle_beta   90.00
_cell.angle_gamma   90.00
#
_symmetry.space_group_name_H-M   'P 1'
#
loop_
_entity.id
_entity.type
_entity.pdbx_description
1 polymer ?
#
loop_
_entity_poly.entity_id
_entity_poly.type
_entity_poly.pdbx_seq_one_letter_code
_entity_poly.pdbx_strand_id
1 'polypeptide(L)' 'DGNVLTWGWNEHGNCGNGATDNVWSPEKISIPEDYTGLLIGSGAGHAFALMKKINQKIK' A
#
# COMPACT_ATOMS: atom_id res chain seq x y z
N ASP A 1 -9.78 6.36 6.53
CA ASP A 1 -8.98 5.43 7.38
C ASP A 1 -7.49 5.54 7.15
N GLY A 2 -7.04 5.93 5.94
CA GLY A 2 -5.61 5.91 5.62
C GLY A 2 -5.06 4.56 5.20
N ASN A 3 -5.91 3.53 5.18
CA ASN A 3 -5.58 2.22 4.66
C ASN A 3 -5.23 2.30 3.17
N VAL A 4 -4.21 1.55 2.77
CA VAL A 4 -3.83 1.39 1.36
C VAL A 4 -4.22 -0.01 0.93
N LEU A 5 -4.90 -0.11 -0.21
CA LEU A 5 -5.27 -1.38 -0.83
C LEU A 5 -4.65 -1.46 -2.21
N THR A 6 -4.23 -2.65 -2.61
CA THR A 6 -3.64 -2.94 -3.91
C THR A 6 -4.27 -4.18 -4.53
N TRP A 7 -4.32 -4.22 -5.86
CA TRP A 7 -4.79 -5.37 -6.62
C TRP A 7 -4.31 -5.27 -8.08
N GLY A 8 -4.49 -6.35 -8.84
CA GLY A 8 -4.21 -6.42 -10.27
C GLY A 8 -2.96 -7.22 -10.59
N TRP A 9 -2.32 -6.85 -11.70
CA TRP A 9 -1.12 -7.51 -12.20
C TRP A 9 0.09 -7.20 -11.32
N ASN A 10 0.71 -8.25 -10.79
CA ASN A 10 1.68 -8.16 -9.70
C ASN A 10 3.04 -8.80 -10.03
N GLU A 11 3.32 -9.09 -11.31
CA GLU A 11 4.54 -9.81 -11.73
C GLU A 11 5.84 -9.13 -11.26
N HIS A 12 5.83 -7.81 -11.09
CA HIS A 12 6.96 -7.03 -10.57
C HIS A 12 6.86 -6.68 -9.07
N GLY A 13 5.90 -7.25 -8.34
CA GLY A 13 5.63 -6.94 -6.94
C GLY A 13 4.93 -5.60 -6.72
N ASN A 14 4.26 -5.07 -7.76
CA ASN A 14 3.59 -3.76 -7.77
C ASN A 14 2.55 -3.58 -6.66
N CYS A 15 1.96 -4.68 -6.19
CA CYS A 15 0.95 -4.66 -5.14
C CYS A 15 1.57 -4.48 -3.75
N GLY A 16 2.89 -4.61 -3.58
CA GLY A 16 3.55 -4.35 -2.29
C GLY A 16 3.17 -5.31 -1.15
N ASN A 17 2.60 -6.47 -1.47
CA ASN A 17 2.23 -7.51 -0.50
C ASN A 17 3.35 -8.54 -0.27
N GLY A 18 4.55 -8.31 -0.82
CA GLY A 18 5.70 -9.22 -0.70
C GLY A 18 5.64 -10.46 -1.61
N ALA A 19 4.66 -10.55 -2.51
CA ALA A 19 4.51 -11.61 -3.50
C ALA A 19 4.51 -11.06 -4.93
N THR A 20 4.57 -11.95 -5.91
CA THR A 20 4.48 -11.63 -7.36
C THR A 20 3.26 -12.22 -8.05
N ASP A 21 2.44 -13.00 -7.33
CA ASP A 21 1.19 -13.54 -7.86
C ASP A 21 0.16 -12.42 -8.03
N ASN A 22 -0.65 -12.51 -9.09
CA ASN A 22 -1.72 -11.56 -9.36
C ASN A 22 -2.73 -11.52 -8.21
N VAL A 23 -3.13 -10.30 -7.86
CA VAL A 23 -4.08 -10.05 -6.78
C VAL A 23 -5.44 -9.77 -7.39
N TRP A 24 -6.36 -10.74 -7.34
CA TRP A 24 -7.64 -10.67 -8.04
C TRP A 24 -8.72 -9.85 -7.34
N SER A 25 -8.46 -9.40 -6.11
CA SER A 25 -9.40 -8.60 -5.32
C SER A 25 -8.62 -7.64 -4.42
N PRO A 26 -9.17 -6.46 -4.06
CA PRO A 26 -8.47 -5.50 -3.22
C PRO A 26 -7.92 -6.12 -1.94
N GLU A 27 -6.60 -6.10 -1.78
CA GLU A 27 -5.91 -6.58 -0.60
C GLU A 27 -5.37 -5.38 0.18
N LYS A 28 -5.57 -5.36 1.50
CA LYS A 28 -4.99 -4.32 2.35
C LYS A 28 -3.51 -4.64 2.57
N ILE A 29 -2.63 -3.71 2.20
CA ILE A 29 -1.21 -3.85 2.49
C ILE A 29 -0.89 -3.50 3.93
N SER A 30 0.13 -4.17 4.49
CA SER A 30 0.64 -3.86 5.82
C SER A 30 1.38 -2.52 5.81
N ILE A 31 0.89 -1.56 6.58
CA ILE A 31 1.54 -0.26 6.81
C ILE A 31 1.77 -0.08 8.30
N PRO A 32 2.84 0.60 8.73
CA PRO A 32 3.05 0.87 10.15
C PRO A 32 1.85 1.62 10.77
N GLU A 33 1.49 1.26 12.00
CA GLU A 33 0.30 1.81 12.69
C GLU A 33 0.37 3.32 12.93
N ASP A 34 1.58 3.90 12.95
CA ASP A 34 1.81 5.33 13.08
C ASP A 34 1.84 6.06 11.73
N TYR A 35 1.30 5.47 10.66
CA TYR A 35 1.20 6.11 9.35
C TYR A 35 -0.21 6.03 8.74
N THR A 36 -0.53 7.01 7.90
CA THR A 36 -1.73 7.05 7.05
C THR A 36 -1.34 7.33 5.61
N GLY A 37 -1.97 6.65 4.65
CA GLY A 37 -1.83 6.96 3.23
C GLY A 37 -2.42 8.34 2.89
N LEU A 38 -1.74 9.07 2.01
CA LEU A 38 -2.18 10.38 1.49
C LEU A 38 -2.39 10.37 -0.03
N LEU A 39 -1.38 9.94 -0.78
CA LEU A 39 -1.38 9.93 -2.24
C LEU A 39 -0.79 8.60 -2.73
N ILE A 40 -1.24 8.15 -3.90
CA ILE A 40 -0.71 6.97 -4.58
C ILE A 40 -0.37 7.32 -6.03
N GLY A 41 0.64 6.66 -6.58
CA GLY A 41 1.00 6.70 -7.99
C GLY A 41 1.39 5.31 -8.47
N SER A 42 1.00 4.96 -9.69
CA SER A 42 1.36 3.68 -10.31
C SER A 42 1.86 3.89 -11.73
N GLY A 43 2.85 3.09 -12.10
CA GLY A 43 3.36 2.96 -13.46
C GLY A 43 3.26 1.50 -13.91
N ALA A 44 3.75 1.21 -15.12
CA ALA A 44 3.60 -0.12 -15.73
C ALA A 44 4.24 -1.27 -14.92
N GLY A 45 5.24 -1.00 -14.07
CA GLY A 45 5.92 -2.01 -13.27
C GLY A 45 6.43 -1.49 -11.92
N HIS A 46 5.78 -0.45 -11.38
CA HIS A 46 6.09 0.09 -10.06
C HIS A 46 4.90 0.84 -9.46
N ALA A 47 4.89 0.97 -8.14
CA ALA A 47 3.92 1.77 -7.41
C ALA A 47 4.61 2.54 -6.26
N PHE A 48 4.09 3.72 -5.94
CA PHE A 48 4.55 4.56 -4.84
C PHE A 48 3.35 5.04 -4.00
N ALA A 49 3.58 5.18 -2.70
CA ALA A 49 2.62 5.78 -1.78
C ALA A 49 3.30 6.88 -0.95
N LEU A 50 2.68 8.05 -0.89
CA LEU A 50 3.04 9.09 0.06
C LEU A 50 2.31 8.81 1.37
N MET A 51 3.08 8.57 2.43
CA MET A 51 2.58 8.27 3.75
C MET A 51 2.85 9.42 4.70
N LYS A 52 1.87 9.74 5.55
CA LYS A 52 2.03 10.73 6.63
C LYS A 52 2.13 10.01 7.95
N LYS A 53 3.18 10.34 8.72
CA LYS A 53 3.28 9.92 10.11
C LYS A 53 2.19 10.58 10.94
N ILE A 54 1.43 9.79 11.68
CA ILE A 54 0.44 10.25 12.64
C ILE A 54 1.03 10.12 14.05
N ASN A 55 0.93 11.19 14.82
CA ASN A 55 1.30 11.12 16.22
C ASN A 55 0.24 10.28 16.94
N GLN A 56 0.64 9.10 17.42
CA GLN A 56 -0.19 8.38 18.37
C GLN A 56 -0.31 9.28 19.61
N LYS A 57 -1.55 9.65 19.97
CA LYS A 57 -1.77 10.21 21.32
C LYS A 57 -1.29 9.13 22.29
N ILE A 58 -0.25 9.45 23.08
CA ILE A 58 0.17 8.62 24.20
C ILE A 58 -1.11 8.38 25.02
N LYS A 59 -1.51 7.11 25.12
CA LYS A 59 -2.59 6.71 26.02
C LYS A 59 -2.12 6.77 27.46
#